data_AF-E2ADA2-F1
#
_entry.id   AF-E2ADA2-F1
#
_cell.length_a   1.000
_cell.length_b   1.000
_cell.length_c   1.000
_cell.angle_alpha   90.00
_cell.angle_beta   90.00
_cell.angle_gamma   90.00
#
_symmetry.space_group_name_H-M   'P 1'
#
loop_
_entity.id
_entity.type
_entity.pdbx_description
1 polymer ?
#
loop_
_entity_poly.entity_id
_entity_poly.type
_entity_poly.pdbx_seq_one_letter_code
_entity_poly.pdbx_strand_id
1 'polypeptide(L)'
;CKTCQSTVEIKRKPNSYLFIDTEFFFQQNETRYSGVTMLSNIPEKIVINNEIYVLSGIVRNIPGHFTAFCRNTAGVRAEHDDMSRKLRTIKNPHVTKGYMII
;
A
#
# COMPACT_ATOMS: atom_id res chain seq x y z
N CYS A 1 -9.43 31.87 -2.66
CA CYS A 1 -8.72 32.69 -1.66
C CYS A 1 -9.69 33.69 -1.08
N LYS A 2 -9.81 33.83 0.24
CA LYS A 2 -10.63 34.91 0.82
C LYS A 2 -10.06 36.31 0.54
N THR A 3 -8.74 36.39 0.26
CA THR A 3 -8.04 37.65 0.00
C THR A 3 -8.10 38.09 -1.46
N CYS A 4 -7.92 37.19 -2.42
CA CYS A 4 -7.90 37.55 -3.86
C CYS A 4 -9.09 37.02 -4.68
N GLN A 5 -10.10 36.43 -4.02
CA GLN A 5 -11.34 35.88 -4.63
C GLN A 5 -11.13 34.86 -5.79
N SER A 6 -9.90 34.40 -6.04
CA SER A 6 -9.59 33.41 -7.07
C SER A 6 -9.58 31.98 -6.53
N THR A 7 -9.66 31.01 -7.43
CA THR A 7 -9.33 29.61 -7.12
C THR A 7 -7.87 29.54 -6.67
N VAL A 8 -7.62 28.83 -5.56
CA VAL A 8 -6.26 28.56 -5.06
C VAL A 8 -6.11 27.07 -4.95
N GLU A 9 -5.03 26.55 -5.53
CA GLU A 9 -4.64 25.16 -5.38
C GLU A 9 -3.72 25.04 -4.16
N ILE A 10 -4.18 24.33 -3.12
CA ILE A 10 -3.37 24.06 -1.94
C ILE A 10 -2.60 22.76 -2.20
N LYS A 11 -1.29 22.87 -2.47
CA LYS A 11 -0.41 21.70 -2.58
C LYS A 11 0.05 21.25 -1.19
N ARG A 12 -0.33 20.04 -0.79
CA ARG A 12 0.20 19.39 0.41
C ARG A 12 1.42 18.58 0.03
N LYS A 13 2.51 18.72 0.79
CA LYS A 13 3.63 17.79 0.70
C LYS A 13 3.24 16.49 1.42
N PRO A 14 3.54 15.33 0.84
CA PRO A 14 3.38 14.07 1.55
C PRO A 14 4.34 14.01 2.75
N ASN A 15 3.99 13.21 3.77
CA ASN A 15 4.88 12.97 4.90
C ASN A 15 5.98 11.98 4.53
N SER A 16 6.99 11.82 5.40
CA SER A 16 8.08 10.84 5.22
C SER A 16 7.63 9.38 5.04
N TYR A 17 6.39 9.07 5.45
CA TYR A 17 5.75 7.77 5.27
C TYR A 17 4.35 7.96 4.68
N LEU A 18 3.96 7.05 3.80
CA LEU A 18 2.67 7.00 3.12
C LEU A 18 1.96 5.70 3.45
N PHE A 19 0.73 5.83 3.92
CA PHE A 19 -0.18 4.71 4.04
C PHE A 19 -1.11 4.76 2.84
N ILE A 20 -1.09 3.71 2.04
CA ILE A 20 -1.93 3.61 0.85
C ILE A 20 -2.84 2.41 1.05
N ASP A 21 -4.12 2.72 1.23
CA ASP A 21 -5.16 1.70 1.22
C ASP A 21 -5.51 1.35 -0.22
N THR A 22 -5.47 0.06 -0.56
CA THR A 22 -5.91 -0.41 -1.88
C THR A 22 -7.34 -0.97 -1.85
N GLU A 23 -8.11 -0.72 -0.79
CA GLU A 23 -9.55 -0.95 -0.77
C GLU A 23 -10.26 -0.08 -1.79
N PHE A 24 -10.31 -0.56 -3.04
CA PHE A 24 -11.21 -0.01 -4.04
C PHE A 24 -12.55 -0.74 -3.93
N PHE A 25 -13.55 -0.05 -3.39
CA PHE A 25 -14.95 -0.43 -3.58
C PHE A 25 -15.43 0.24 -4.87
N PHE A 26 -15.87 -0.54 -5.84
CA PHE A 26 -16.70 0.00 -6.91
C PHE A 26 -18.11 -0.53 -6.77
N GLN A 27 -19.08 0.37 -6.86
CA GLN A 27 -20.50 0.06 -6.77
C GLN A 27 -21.06 0.02 -8.18
N GLN A 28 -21.64 -1.12 -8.55
CA GLN A 28 -22.44 -1.25 -9.77
C GLN A 28 -23.78 -1.85 -9.37
N ASN A 29 -24.86 -1.10 -9.59
CA ASN A 29 -26.25 -1.53 -9.33
C ASN A 29 -26.41 -2.19 -7.94
N GLU A 30 -26.14 -1.42 -6.87
CA GLU A 30 -26.23 -1.83 -5.45
C GLU A 30 -25.25 -2.91 -4.98
N THR A 31 -24.52 -3.54 -5.89
CA THR A 31 -23.51 -4.55 -5.56
C THR A 31 -22.16 -3.86 -5.31
N ARG A 32 -21.60 -4.06 -4.12
CA ARG A 32 -20.23 -3.63 -3.80
C ARG A 32 -19.24 -4.70 -4.24
N TYR A 33 -18.43 -4.37 -5.22
CA TYR A 33 -17.28 -5.18 -5.60
C TYR A 33 -16.05 -4.68 -4.88
N SER A 34 -15.34 -5.59 -4.22
CA SER A 34 -14.01 -5.29 -3.70
C SER A 34 -12.98 -5.59 -4.78
N GLY A 35 -12.21 -4.59 -5.20
CA GLY A 35 -11.04 -4.79 -6.02
C GLY A 35 -10.04 -5.71 -5.32
N VAL A 36 -9.48 -6.69 -6.04
CA VAL A 36 -8.36 -7.49 -5.55
C VAL A 36 -7.10 -6.94 -6.19
N THR A 37 -6.25 -6.30 -5.39
CA THR A 37 -4.91 -5.92 -5.82
C THR A 37 -3.99 -7.13 -5.70
N MET A 38 -3.33 -7.52 -6.80
CA MET A 38 -2.28 -8.53 -6.72
C MET A 38 -1.03 -7.90 -6.11
N LEU A 39 -0.39 -8.59 -5.16
CA LEU A 39 0.87 -8.14 -4.57
C LEU A 39 1.97 -7.90 -5.62
N SER A 40 1.98 -8.69 -6.69
CA SER A 40 2.89 -8.53 -7.84
C SER A 40 2.72 -7.21 -8.58
N ASN A 41 1.56 -6.57 -8.45
CA ASN A 41 1.25 -5.32 -9.13
C ASN A 41 1.57 -4.11 -8.25
N ILE A 42 1.98 -4.34 -6.99
CA ILE A 42 2.39 -3.27 -6.08
C ILE A 42 3.83 -2.87 -6.44
N PRO A 43 4.07 -1.62 -6.87
CA PRO A 43 5.41 -1.19 -7.24
C PRO A 43 6.32 -1.10 -6.01
N GLU A 44 7.58 -1.48 -6.17
CA GLU A 44 8.57 -1.36 -5.08
C GLU A 44 8.97 0.09 -4.79
N LYS A 45 8.72 0.99 -5.74
CA LYS A 45 9.03 2.42 -5.66
C LYS A 45 7.97 3.23 -6.39
N ILE A 46 7.61 4.38 -5.83
CA ILE A 46 6.76 5.37 -6.48
C ILE A 46 7.43 6.74 -6.42
N VAL A 47 7.04 7.63 -7.31
CA VAL A 47 7.52 9.01 -7.35
C VAL A 47 6.35 9.94 -7.13
N ILE A 48 6.44 10.81 -6.12
CA ILE A 48 5.45 11.85 -5.83
C ILE A 48 6.21 13.16 -5.67
N ASN A 49 5.87 14.18 -6.47
CA ASN A 49 6.49 15.51 -6.39
C ASN A 49 8.04 15.49 -6.38
N ASN A 50 8.64 14.68 -7.26
CA ASN A 50 10.09 14.45 -7.36
C ASN A 50 10.74 13.77 -6.15
N GLU A 51 9.97 13.31 -5.17
CA GLU A 51 10.45 12.48 -4.07
C GLU A 51 10.20 11.00 -4.37
N ILE A 52 11.22 10.18 -4.10
CA ILE A 52 11.15 8.72 -4.27
C ILE A 52 10.72 8.11 -2.97
N TYR A 53 9.62 7.38 -3.01
CA TYR A 53 9.14 6.57 -1.90
C TYR A 53 9.38 5.10 -2.21
N VAL A 54 9.83 4.35 -1.20
CA VAL A 54 10.23 2.95 -1.34
C VAL A 54 9.33 2.09 -0.48
N LEU A 55 8.78 1.04 -1.06
CA LEU A 55 7.89 0.12 -0.37
C LEU A 55 8.57 -0.49 0.87
N SER A 56 8.07 -0.14 2.04
CA SER A 56 8.54 -0.58 3.35
C SER A 56 7.82 -1.85 3.81
N GLY A 57 6.51 -1.94 3.56
CA GLY A 57 5.74 -3.14 3.89
C GLY A 57 4.36 -3.21 3.26
N ILE A 58 3.75 -4.40 3.36
CA ILE A 58 2.40 -4.68 2.88
C ILE A 58 1.68 -5.49 3.95
N VAL A 59 0.47 -5.11 4.32
CA VAL A 59 -0.46 -5.94 5.10
C VAL A 59 -1.44 -6.57 4.13
N ARG A 60 -1.41 -7.89 3.95
CA ARG A 60 -2.40 -8.58 3.11
C ARG A 60 -3.53 -9.16 3.96
N ASN A 61 -4.73 -9.08 3.41
CA ASN A 61 -5.94 -9.76 3.86
C ASN A 61 -6.12 -11.05 3.06
N ILE A 62 -5.99 -12.18 3.76
CA ILE A 62 -6.49 -13.49 3.35
C ILE A 62 -7.84 -13.63 4.03
N PRO A 63 -8.93 -14.10 3.39
CA PRO A 63 -10.25 -14.14 4.02
C PRO A 63 -10.22 -14.66 5.48
N GLY A 64 -10.52 -13.78 6.44
CA GLY A 64 -10.52 -14.07 7.89
C GLY A 64 -9.16 -13.92 8.60
N HIS A 65 -8.11 -13.46 7.92
CA HIS A 65 -6.75 -13.42 8.45
C HIS A 65 -5.86 -12.34 7.82
N PHE A 66 -5.05 -11.66 8.62
CA PHE A 66 -4.09 -10.66 8.13
C PHE A 66 -2.67 -11.13 8.33
N THR A 67 -1.82 -10.86 7.33
CA THR A 67 -0.39 -11.12 7.43
C THR A 67 0.38 -9.94 6.88
N ALA A 68 1.58 -9.70 7.39
CA ALA A 68 2.40 -8.56 7.02
C ALA A 68 3.70 -9.00 6.33
N PHE A 69 4.11 -8.22 5.35
CA PHE A 69 5.42 -8.27 4.72
C PHE A 69 6.18 -7.02 5.10
N CYS A 70 7.36 -7.17 5.69
CA CYS A 70 8.19 -6.06 6.11
C CYS A 70 9.56 -6.15 5.42
N ARG A 71 10.01 -5.03 4.86
CA ARG A 71 11.38 -4.86 4.38
C ARG A 71 12.23 -4.32 5.52
N ASN A 72 13.34 -4.98 5.83
CA ASN A 72 14.29 -4.46 6.81
C ASN A 72 15.30 -3.49 6.17
N THR A 73 16.15 -2.88 7.01
CA THR A 73 17.19 -1.93 6.57
C THR A 73 18.23 -2.55 5.62
N ALA A 74 18.43 -3.87 5.67
CA ALA A 74 19.29 -4.61 4.75
C ALA A 74 18.59 -4.97 3.42
N GLY A 75 17.33 -4.57 3.23
CA GLY A 75 16.54 -4.87 2.05
C GLY A 75 15.95 -6.28 1.98
N VAL A 76 16.11 -7.08 3.04
CA VAL A 76 15.51 -8.41 3.17
C VAL A 76 14.05 -8.29 3.55
N ARG A 77 13.20 -9.12 2.94
CA ARG A 77 11.77 -9.21 3.24
C ARG A 77 11.49 -10.34 4.24
N ALA A 78 10.62 -10.06 5.21
CA ALA A 78 10.11 -11.04 6.16
C ALA A 78 8.59 -11.06 6.10
N GLU A 79 8.01 -12.26 6.13
CA GLU A 79 6.58 -12.47 6.33
C GLU A 79 6.32 -12.68 7.83
N HIS A 80 5.34 -11.94 8.34
CA HIS A 80 4.84 -11.99 9.70
C HIS A 80 3.39 -12.47 9.66
N ASP A 81 3.13 -13.58 10.34
CA ASP A 81 1.86 -14.28 10.36
C ASP A 81 1.61 -14.67 11.82
N ASP A 82 0.89 -13.81 12.54
CA ASP A 82 0.75 -13.80 14.00
C ASP A 82 2.10 -13.95 14.73
N MET A 83 2.22 -15.01 15.54
CA MET A 83 3.44 -15.35 16.28
C MET A 83 4.49 -16.04 15.41
N SER A 84 4.16 -16.38 14.16
CA SER A 84 5.09 -17.00 13.23
C SER A 84 5.81 -15.95 12.39
N ARG A 85 7.13 -16.10 12.30
CA ARG A 85 7.99 -15.28 11.44
C ARG A 85 8.68 -16.19 10.45
N LYS A 86 8.40 -15.99 9.16
CA LYS A 86 9.04 -16.72 8.08
C LYS A 86 9.90 -15.75 7.27
N LEU A 87 11.21 -15.98 7.27
CA LEU A 87 12.10 -15.30 6.33
C LEU A 87 11.80 -15.86 4.95
N ARG A 88 11.24 -15.03 4.06
CA ARG A 88 11.02 -15.40 2.68
C ARG A 88 11.87 -14.53 1.78
N THR A 89 12.69 -15.17 0.97
CA THR A 89 13.20 -14.56 -0.26
C THR A 89 12.04 -14.57 -1.25
N ILE A 90 11.17 -13.56 -1.17
CA ILE A 90 10.00 -13.48 -2.04
C ILE A 90 10.49 -13.22 -3.47
N LYS A 91 10.51 -14.25 -4.31
CA LYS A 91 10.72 -14.12 -5.76
C LYS A 91 9.42 -13.87 -6.53
N ASN A 92 8.26 -14.12 -5.92
CA ASN A 92 6.93 -13.65 -6.35
C ASN A 92 5.88 -14.18 -5.37
N PRO A 93 5.04 -13.34 -4.74
CA PRO A 93 3.91 -13.82 -3.96
C PRO A 93 2.62 -13.76 -4.80
N HIS A 94 1.86 -14.87 -4.79
CA HIS A 94 0.54 -14.93 -5.40
C HIS A 94 -0.49 -14.06 -4.66
N VAL A 95 -1.45 -13.58 -5.46
CA VAL A 95 -2.68 -12.79 -5.21
C VAL A 95 -3.20 -12.78 -3.75
N THR A 96 -3.40 -11.59 -3.17
CA THR A 96 -4.45 -11.29 -2.16
C THR A 96 -4.50 -9.79 -1.85
N LYS A 97 -5.69 -9.28 -1.48
CA LYS A 97 -5.96 -7.88 -1.11
C LYS A 97 -4.93 -7.38 -0.10
N GLY A 98 -4.40 -6.17 -0.23
CA GLY A 98 -3.44 -5.68 0.76
C GLY A 98 -3.43 -4.18 0.95
N TYR A 99 -3.22 -3.76 2.20
CA TYR A 99 -2.90 -2.40 2.59
C TYR A 99 -1.40 -2.20 2.43
N MET A 100 -1.01 -1.05 1.92
CA MET A 100 0.37 -0.74 1.59
C MET A 100 0.93 0.28 2.58
N ILE A 101 2.11 -0.01 3.14
CA ILE A 101 2.88 0.90 3.96
C ILE A 101 4.14 1.25 3.16
N ILE A 102 4.17 2.45 2.59
CA ILE A 102 5.34 2.98 1.88
C ILE A 102 6.10 3.89 2.84
#